data_AF-A0A1S8ADZ6-F1
#
_entry.id   AF-A0A1S8ADZ6-F1
#
_cell.length_a   1.000
_cell.length_b   1.000
_cell.length_c   1.000
_cell.angle_alpha   90.00
_cell.angle_beta   90.00
_cell.angle_gamma   90.00
#
_symmetry.space_group_name_H-M   'P 1'
#
loop_
_entity.id
_entity.type
_entity.pdbx_description
1 polymer ?
#
loop_
_entity_poly.entity_id
_entity_poly.type
_entity_poly.pdbx_seq_one_letter_code
_entity_poly.pdbx_strand_id
1 'polypeptide(L)'
;MSYSGYIINGLRFHTKDSEKSTQNSGVSIEAETICRSSVKDTNQIVGKIPYYGIIKDIILLDYHTFRVPLFKCHWANIPNGVRIDKDGFTLVNLYEGQSQFEKDQFILASQAK
;
A
#
# COMPACT_ATOMS: atom_id res chain seq x y z
N MET A 1 20.11 -6.70 -1.25
CA MET A 1 20.34 -5.24 -1.12
C MET A 1 18.99 -4.58 -0.96
N SER A 2 18.79 -3.76 0.07
CA SER A 2 17.59 -2.92 0.22
C SER A 2 17.84 -1.56 -0.42
N TYR A 3 16.83 -1.02 -1.11
CA TYR A 3 16.91 0.30 -1.74
C TYR A 3 16.17 1.32 -0.87
N SER A 4 16.69 2.54 -0.78
CA SER A 4 16.02 3.66 -0.09
C SER A 4 15.02 4.39 -0.98
N GLY A 5 15.04 4.16 -2.29
CA GLY A 5 14.06 4.70 -3.21
C GLY A 5 14.03 3.96 -4.53
N TYR A 6 12.94 4.14 -5.27
CA TYR A 6 12.71 3.51 -6.56
C TYR A 6 11.88 4.41 -7.46
N ILE A 7 12.19 4.43 -8.74
CA ILE A 7 11.43 5.19 -9.74
C ILE A 7 10.74 4.20 -10.68
N ILE A 8 9.42 4.32 -10.77
CA ILE A 8 8.59 3.51 -11.66
C ILE A 8 7.39 4.33 -12.13
N ASN A 9 6.96 4.13 -13.38
CA ASN A 9 5.84 4.87 -13.97
C ASN A 9 5.96 6.41 -13.85
N GLY A 10 7.18 6.94 -13.83
CA GLY A 10 7.45 8.38 -13.65
C GLY A 10 7.33 8.89 -12.22
N LEU A 11 6.98 8.03 -11.25
CA LEU A 11 6.83 8.37 -9.84
C LEU A 11 8.09 7.94 -9.06
N ARG A 12 8.48 8.76 -8.08
CA ARG A 12 9.59 8.48 -7.17
C ARG A 12 9.06 8.10 -5.79
N PHE A 13 9.34 6.87 -5.39
CA PHE A 13 8.99 6.32 -4.09
C PHE A 13 10.23 6.22 -3.20
N HIS A 14 10.01 6.38 -1.90
CA HIS A 14 11.05 6.31 -0.86
C HIS A 14 10.64 5.37 0.26
N THR A 15 11.60 4.70 0.91
CA THR A 15 11.30 4.04 2.18
C THR A 15 11.07 5.10 3.26
N LYS A 16 10.20 4.80 4.23
CA LYS A 16 9.86 5.74 5.30
C LYS A 16 11.09 6.30 6.02
N ASP A 17 12.09 5.45 6.26
CA ASP A 17 13.31 5.83 6.99
C ASP A 17 14.28 6.68 6.14
N SER A 18 14.03 6.79 4.83
CA SER A 18 14.82 7.60 3.92
C SER A 18 14.23 8.99 3.63
N GLU A 19 13.03 9.27 4.17
CA GLU A 19 12.41 10.58 4.04
C GLU A 19 13.28 11.67 4.68
N LYS A 20 13.35 12.83 4.03
CA LYS A 20 14.11 14.00 4.51
C LYS A 20 13.19 15.22 4.52
N SER A 21 13.44 16.16 3.63
CA SER A 21 12.60 17.35 3.43
C SER A 21 11.26 17.03 2.75
N THR A 22 11.20 15.96 1.94
CA THR A 22 9.99 15.53 1.24
C THR A 22 9.52 14.17 1.75
N GLN A 23 8.22 14.03 1.95
CA GLN A 23 7.57 12.75 2.28
C GLN A 23 7.05 12.09 1.00
N ASN A 24 7.63 10.95 0.64
CA ASN A 24 7.35 10.20 -0.59
C ASN A 24 7.31 8.69 -0.32
N SER A 25 7.05 8.29 0.93
CA SER A 25 6.88 6.89 1.31
C SER A 25 5.44 6.39 1.29
N GLY A 26 4.48 7.29 1.13
CA GLY A 26 3.08 6.94 0.93
C GLY A 26 2.89 6.15 -0.36
N VAL A 27 2.04 5.13 -0.31
CA VAL A 27 1.69 4.32 -1.47
C VAL A 27 0.23 3.92 -1.40
N SER A 28 -0.41 3.87 -2.57
CA SER A 28 -1.74 3.31 -2.74
C SER A 28 -1.78 2.24 -3.82
N ILE A 29 -2.68 1.28 -3.65
CA ILE A 29 -3.05 0.32 -4.70
C ILE A 29 -4.57 0.25 -4.80
N GLU A 30 -5.09 0.00 -6.00
CA GLU A 30 -6.48 -0.38 -6.19
C GLU A 30 -6.54 -1.89 -6.39
N ALA A 31 -7.19 -2.60 -5.47
CA ALA A 31 -7.29 -4.05 -5.52
C ALA A 31 -8.76 -4.49 -5.66
N GLU A 32 -8.97 -5.60 -6.35
CA GLU A 32 -10.26 -6.28 -6.36
C GLU A 32 -10.43 -7.04 -5.04
N THR A 33 -11.41 -6.62 -4.26
CA THR A 33 -11.67 -7.13 -2.92
C THR A 33 -13.07 -7.71 -2.88
N ILE A 34 -13.21 -8.90 -2.30
CA ILE A 34 -14.51 -9.48 -1.99
C ILE A 34 -15.11 -8.73 -0.79
N CYS A 35 -16.22 -8.06 -1.02
CA CYS A 35 -16.95 -7.29 -0.04
C CYS A 35 -18.31 -7.93 0.27
N ARG A 36 -18.81 -7.67 1.47
CA ARG A 36 -20.17 -7.99 1.92
C ARG A 36 -20.74 -6.80 2.67
N SER A 37 -22.05 -6.60 2.62
CA SER A 37 -22.68 -5.42 3.25
C SER A 37 -22.64 -5.47 4.79
N SER A 38 -22.58 -6.67 5.36
CA SER A 38 -22.47 -6.89 6.80
C SER A 38 -21.90 -8.28 7.11
N VAL A 39 -21.55 -8.53 8.37
CA VAL A 39 -21.08 -9.86 8.82
C VAL A 39 -22.13 -10.95 8.59
N LYS A 40 -23.42 -10.61 8.60
CA LYS A 40 -24.55 -11.54 8.40
C LYS A 40 -24.92 -11.75 6.93
N ASP A 41 -24.44 -10.89 6.03
CA ASP A 41 -24.73 -10.99 4.61
C ASP A 41 -23.81 -12.04 3.96
N THR A 42 -24.43 -13.01 3.30
CA THR A 42 -23.74 -14.08 2.58
C THR A 42 -23.49 -13.73 1.12
N ASN A 43 -24.09 -12.64 0.61
CA ASN A 43 -23.84 -12.17 -0.75
C ASN A 43 -22.45 -11.53 -0.81
N GLN A 44 -21.59 -12.12 -1.64
CA GLN A 44 -20.25 -11.63 -1.91
C GLN A 44 -20.29 -10.83 -3.21
N ILE A 45 -19.83 -9.58 -3.15
CA ILE A 45 -19.65 -8.72 -4.32
C ILE A 45 -18.17 -8.39 -4.46
N VAL A 46 -17.66 -8.36 -5.68
CA VAL A 46 -16.30 -7.90 -5.94
C VAL A 46 -16.32 -6.40 -6.16
N GLY A 47 -15.61 -5.66 -5.30
CA GLY A 47 -15.43 -4.22 -5.41
C GLY A 47 -13.97 -3.87 -5.66
N LYS A 48 -13.72 -2.76 -6.34
CA LYS A 48 -12.37 -2.16 -6.41
C LYS A 48 -12.20 -1.24 -5.21
N ILE A 49 -11.29 -1.60 -4.32
CA ILE A 49 -11.06 -0.89 -3.06
C ILE A 49 -9.64 -0.34 -3.04
N PRO A 50 -9.43 0.94 -2.72
CA PRO A 50 -8.11 1.48 -2.54
C PRO A 50 -7.54 1.06 -1.17
N TYR A 51 -6.30 0.57 -1.19
CA TYR A 51 -5.50 0.29 0.00
C TYR A 51 -4.41 1.35 0.10
N TYR A 52 -4.14 1.80 1.32
CA TYR A 52 -3.15 2.85 1.59
C TYR A 52 -2.13 2.36 2.62
N GLY A 53 -0.87 2.68 2.39
CA GLY A 53 0.21 2.28 3.27
C GLY A 53 1.44 3.16 3.13
N ILE A 54 2.49 2.75 3.83
CA ILE A 54 3.83 3.35 3.71
C ILE A 54 4.84 2.29 3.34
N ILE A 55 5.79 2.63 2.48
CA ILE A 55 6.86 1.73 2.06
C ILE A 55 7.89 1.63 3.18
N LYS A 56 8.11 0.41 3.68
CA LYS A 56 9.13 0.08 4.67
C LYS A 56 10.41 -0.39 4.01
N ASP A 57 10.29 -1.31 3.05
CA ASP A 57 11.44 -1.86 2.32
C ASP A 57 11.16 -1.88 0.82
N ILE A 58 12.22 -1.72 0.03
CA ILE A 58 12.19 -1.92 -1.42
C ILE A 58 13.16 -3.06 -1.75
N ILE A 59 12.62 -4.12 -2.34
CA ILE A 59 13.34 -5.34 -2.70
C ILE A 59 13.34 -5.48 -4.22
N LEU A 60 14.49 -5.85 -4.78
CA LEU A 60 14.61 -6.18 -6.19
C LEU A 60 14.92 -7.67 -6.34
N LEU A 61 13.95 -8.43 -6.84
CA LEU A 61 14.16 -9.84 -7.16
C LEU A 61 14.91 -9.92 -8.49
N ASP A 62 16.09 -10.55 -8.48
CA ASP A 62 16.94 -10.71 -9.67
C ASP A 62 16.82 -12.14 -10.21
N TYR A 63 16.12 -12.29 -11.34
CA TYR A 63 15.96 -13.57 -12.04
C TYR A 63 17.04 -13.77 -13.12
N HIS A 64 18.13 -13.00 -13.09
CA HIS A 64 19.21 -12.93 -14.08
C HIS A 64 18.79 -12.37 -15.45
N THR A 65 17.63 -12.78 -15.98
CA THR A 65 17.09 -12.31 -17.26
C THR A 65 16.26 -11.03 -17.12
N PHE A 66 15.61 -10.85 -15.97
CA PHE A 66 14.86 -9.65 -15.63
C PHE A 66 14.85 -9.43 -14.12
N ARG A 67 14.41 -8.24 -13.71
CA ARG A 67 14.30 -7.84 -12.31
C ARG A 67 12.87 -7.44 -12.00
N VAL A 68 12.37 -7.87 -10.84
CA VAL A 68 11.03 -7.54 -10.37
C VAL A 68 11.13 -6.70 -9.09
N PRO A 69 10.75 -5.41 -9.13
CA PRO A 69 10.71 -4.58 -7.94
C PRO A 69 9.46 -4.86 -7.09
N LEU A 70 9.68 -5.12 -5.81
CA LEU A 70 8.65 -5.30 -4.79
C LEU A 70 8.76 -4.21 -3.72
N PHE A 71 7.61 -3.67 -3.33
CA PHE A 71 7.51 -2.79 -2.18
C PHE A 71 6.92 -3.56 -1.02
N LYS A 72 7.62 -3.55 0.12
CA LYS A 72 7.08 -3.99 1.40
C LYS A 72 6.41 -2.81 2.06
N CYS A 73 5.13 -2.96 2.37
CA CYS A 73 4.27 -1.91 2.83
C CYS A 73 3.75 -2.19 4.23
N HIS A 74 3.69 -1.14 5.04
CA HIS A 74 2.90 -1.12 6.26
C HIS A 74 1.55 -0.51 5.92
N TRP A 75 0.51 -1.34 5.90
CA TRP A 75 -0.83 -0.99 5.45
C TRP A 75 -1.68 -0.39 6.57
N ALA A 76 -2.56 0.53 6.22
CA ALA A 76 -3.62 1.00 7.10
C ALA A 76 -4.75 -0.02 7.19
N ASN A 77 -5.44 -0.06 8.33
CA ASN A 77 -6.72 -0.75 8.46
C ASN A 77 -7.77 -0.02 7.60
N ILE A 78 -8.36 -0.68 6.59
CA ILE A 78 -9.30 -0.01 5.69
C ILE A 78 -10.58 0.45 6.41
N PRO A 79 -11.34 -0.41 7.09
CA PRO A 79 -12.59 -0.01 7.75
C PRO A 79 -12.47 1.18 8.71
N ASN A 80 -11.40 1.21 9.51
CA ASN A 80 -11.28 2.16 10.64
C ASN A 80 -10.17 3.20 10.44
N GLY A 81 -9.18 2.88 9.63
CA GLY A 81 -7.98 3.68 9.44
C GLY A 81 -8.03 4.62 8.24
N VAL A 82 -9.09 4.60 7.42
CA VAL A 82 -9.23 5.49 6.25
C VAL A 82 -10.51 6.29 6.36
N ARG A 83 -10.41 7.62 6.25
CA ARG A 83 -11.58 8.51 6.18
C ARG A 83 -11.35 9.65 5.23
N ILE A 84 -12.43 10.20 4.68
CA ILE A 84 -12.40 11.44 3.91
C ILE A 84 -12.80 12.58 4.84
N ASP A 85 -12.02 13.65 4.90
CA ASP A 85 -12.36 14.83 5.69
C ASP A 85 -13.37 15.76 4.98
N LYS A 86 -13.72 16.87 5.62
CA LYS A 86 -14.71 17.82 5.09
C LYS A 86 -14.24 18.51 3.81
N ASP A 87 -12.93 18.57 3.60
CA ASP A 87 -12.30 19.24 2.46
C ASP A 87 -11.98 18.25 1.32
N GLY A 88 -12.31 16.96 1.49
CA GLY A 88 -12.13 15.91 0.50
C GLY A 88 -10.78 15.21 0.55
N PHE A 89 -9.93 15.50 1.55
CA PHE A 89 -8.66 14.79 1.69
C PHE A 89 -8.86 13.40 2.28
N THR A 90 -8.10 12.44 1.76
CA THR A 90 -8.04 11.09 2.34
C THR A 90 -7.06 11.10 3.50
N LEU A 91 -7.57 10.87 4.71
CA LEU A 91 -6.79 10.75 5.94
C LEU A 91 -6.57 9.27 6.24
N VAL A 92 -5.31 8.90 6.45
CA VAL A 92 -4.87 7.51 6.66
C VAL A 92 -4.20 7.38 8.02
N ASN A 93 -4.77 6.55 8.89
CA ASN A 93 -4.24 6.19 10.20
C ASN A 93 -3.50 4.84 10.11
N LEU A 94 -2.18 4.88 10.33
CA LEU A 94 -1.29 3.71 10.25
C LEU A 94 -1.06 3.02 11.60
N TYR A 95 -1.58 3.59 12.70
CA TYR A 95 -1.39 3.07 14.05
C TYR A 95 -2.43 2.02 14.43
N GLU A 96 -3.61 2.04 13.80
CA GLU A 96 -4.69 1.10 14.06
C GLU A 96 -4.66 -0.11 13.11
N GLY A 97 -4.76 -1.33 13.66
CA GLY A 97 -4.97 -2.57 12.89
C GLY A 97 -3.74 -3.16 12.20
N GLN A 98 -2.56 -3.03 12.81
CA GLN A 98 -1.27 -3.53 12.28
C GLN A 98 -1.27 -5.01 11.88
N SER A 99 -2.14 -5.85 12.47
CA SER A 99 -2.14 -7.30 12.25
C SER A 99 -2.89 -7.78 11.01
N GLN A 100 -3.78 -6.96 10.41
CA GLN A 100 -4.66 -7.45 9.33
C GLN A 100 -3.86 -7.88 8.08
N PHE A 101 -2.74 -7.22 7.82
CA PHE A 101 -1.95 -7.41 6.60
C PHE A 101 -0.52 -7.89 6.87
N GLU A 102 -0.23 -8.45 8.05
CA GLU A 102 1.11 -8.97 8.37
C GLU A 102 1.58 -10.05 7.40
N LYS A 103 0.65 -10.83 6.83
CA LYS A 103 0.94 -11.88 5.85
C LYS A 103 0.91 -11.40 4.40
N ASP A 104 0.48 -10.17 4.16
CA ASP A 104 0.26 -9.63 2.82
C ASP A 104 0.83 -8.21 2.69
N GLN A 105 2.15 -8.13 2.90
CA GLN A 105 2.88 -6.86 2.97
C GLN A 105 3.48 -6.42 1.63
N PHE A 106 3.42 -7.25 0.59
CA PHE A 106 4.19 -7.01 -0.63
C PHE A 106 3.28 -6.70 -1.82
N ILE A 107 3.68 -5.68 -2.58
CA ILE A 107 3.08 -5.36 -3.88
C ILE A 107 4.17 -5.29 -4.94
N LEU A 108 3.76 -5.46 -6.20
CA LEU A 108 4.60 -5.09 -7.33
C LEU A 108 4.70 -3.56 -7.38
N ALA A 109 5.92 -3.03 -7.56
CA ALA A 109 6.08 -1.59 -7.66
C ALA A 109 5.31 -0.99 -8.86
N SER A 110 5.02 -1.79 -9.89
CA SER A 110 4.25 -1.37 -11.06
C SER A 110 2.78 -1.09 -10.76
N GLN A 111 2.26 -1.59 -9.63
CA GLN A 111 0.89 -1.38 -9.17
C GLN A 111 0.75 -0.15 -8.25
N ALA A 112 1.88 0.37 -7.75
CA ALA A 112 1.92 1.49 -6.83
C ALA A 112 1.48 2.79 -7.52
N LYS A 113 0.63 3.55 -6.83
CA LYS A 113 0.23 4.92 -7.15
C LYS A 113 0.60 5.85 -6.01
#